data_AF-A0A7J6WN42-F1
#
_entry.id   AF-A0A7J6WN42-F1
#
_cell.length_a   1.000
_cell.length_b   1.000
_cell.length_c   1.000
_cell.angle_alpha   90.00
_cell.angle_beta   90.00
_cell.angle_gamma   90.00
#
_symmetry.space_group_name_H-M   'P 1'
#
loop_
_entity.id
_entity.type
_entity.pdbx_description
1 polymer ?
#
loop_
_entity_poly.entity_id
_entity_poly.type
_entity_poly.pdbx_seq_one_letter_code
_entity_poly.pdbx_strand_id
1 'polypeptide(L)'
;MGNFCQSRLLVAKRALVPESLWLFLVDTANTVKPDEPMSCSVFPSYSDTCAICSVELTQVACLEDNLRAQKLKQRNNHEKLYLEKKIPLSPGCRYYILPSSWLAKWRSYIAASGKNISSSAEPDSLDNVIDLLKCDKHSRLLERPPDLICKRGAIFQKTSHTDGFTIITESDWKFFCEDWEWDEAHLGSSKDELNDELESRGPIIKTVPEVCEECVGEKESHKLVQRLQYSNEDICVYFVRGKEVPKSILEASQAISESDRHISKRSKKHRVAIL
;
A
#
# COMPACT_ATOMS: atom_id res chain seq x y z
N MET A 1 30.39 16.07 30.43
CA MET A 1 30.22 15.34 29.16
C MET A 1 28.80 15.57 28.66
N GLY A 2 28.62 16.41 27.64
CA GLY A 2 27.32 16.68 27.02
C GLY A 2 27.43 16.52 25.52
N ASN A 3 26.61 15.66 24.93
CA ASN A 3 26.58 15.39 23.50
C ASN A 3 25.95 16.58 22.78
N PHE A 4 26.74 17.26 21.95
CA PHE A 4 26.24 18.33 21.09
C PHE A 4 25.33 17.77 19.99
N CYS A 5 24.19 18.45 19.80
CA CYS A 5 23.24 18.23 18.74
C CYS A 5 23.90 18.30 17.36
N GLN A 6 23.72 17.23 16.58
CA GLN A 6 24.11 17.18 15.17
C GLN A 6 22.85 17.38 14.32
N SER A 7 22.46 18.64 14.11
CA SER A 7 21.46 19.03 13.11
C SER A 7 22.16 19.26 11.76
N ARG A 8 21.66 18.57 10.74
CA ARG A 8 21.90 18.71 9.29
C ARG A 8 23.13 19.54 8.87
N LEU A 9 24.24 18.84 8.63
CA LEU A 9 25.10 19.18 7.51
C LEU A 9 24.93 18.04 6.48
N LEU A 10 24.48 18.39 5.28
CA LEU A 10 24.66 17.52 4.09
C LEU A 10 26.07 16.96 4.17
N VAL A 11 26.23 15.63 4.05
CA VAL A 11 27.51 14.92 4.18
C VAL A 11 28.63 15.75 3.59
N ALA A 12 29.36 16.46 4.47
CA ALA A 12 30.43 17.34 4.04
C ALA A 12 31.52 16.43 3.50
N LYS A 13 31.70 16.43 2.18
CA LYS A 13 32.82 15.71 1.56
C LYS A 13 34.09 16.24 2.23
N ARG A 14 34.85 15.36 2.86
CA ARG A 14 36.16 15.71 3.44
C ARG A 14 37.06 16.13 2.27
N ALA A 15 37.17 17.43 2.04
CA ALA A 15 38.12 17.97 1.09
C ALA A 15 39.49 17.94 1.76
N LEU A 16 40.50 17.40 1.06
CA LEU A 16 41.88 17.54 1.50
C LEU A 16 42.23 19.02 1.36
N VAL A 17 42.53 19.65 2.50
CA VAL A 17 42.96 21.05 2.54
C VAL A 17 44.43 21.07 2.12
N PRO A 18 44.82 21.82 1.07
CA PRO A 18 46.22 21.97 0.69
C PRO A 18 47.05 22.49 1.86
N GLU A 19 48.25 21.95 2.04
CA GLU A 19 49.10 22.27 3.20
C GLU A 19 49.47 23.75 3.28
N SER A 20 49.62 24.43 2.15
CA SER A 20 49.82 25.88 2.09
C SER A 20 48.64 26.67 2.67
N LEU A 21 47.39 26.23 2.41
CA LEU A 21 46.20 26.85 2.97
C LEU A 21 46.10 26.56 4.47
N TRP A 22 46.42 25.34 4.89
CA TRP A 22 46.42 24.96 6.31
C TRP A 22 47.44 25.75 7.11
N LEU A 23 48.68 25.86 6.63
CA LEU A 23 49.72 26.66 7.25
C LEU A 23 49.35 28.14 7.30
N PHE A 24 48.76 28.69 6.23
CA PHE A 24 48.24 30.06 6.23
C PHE A 24 47.18 30.28 7.32
N LEU A 25 46.22 29.35 7.46
CA LEU A 25 45.18 29.46 8.49
C LEU A 25 45.74 29.35 9.90
N VAL A 26 46.69 28.43 10.14
CA VAL A 26 47.35 28.25 11.45
C VAL A 26 48.20 29.47 11.79
N ASP A 27 48.98 29.99 10.86
CA ASP A 27 49.80 31.18 11.06
C ASP A 27 48.91 32.41 11.35
N THR A 28 47.85 32.59 10.55
CA THR A 28 46.85 33.65 10.78
C THR A 28 46.18 33.51 12.14
N ALA A 29 45.79 32.30 12.55
CA ALA A 29 45.18 32.06 13.87
C ALA A 29 46.15 32.37 15.02
N ASN A 30 47.44 32.06 14.85
CA ASN A 30 48.49 32.35 15.84
C ASN A 30 48.89 33.83 15.87
N THR A 31 48.68 34.60 14.79
CA THR A 31 48.87 36.06 14.79
C THR A 31 47.79 36.79 15.61
N VAL A 32 46.63 36.15 15.83
CA VAL A 32 45.61 36.64 16.75
C VAL A 32 46.04 36.27 18.18
N LYS A 33 46.76 37.18 18.85
CA LYS A 33 47.16 37.00 20.25
C LYS A 33 45.93 36.89 21.15
N PRO A 34 45.90 35.99 22.15
CA PRO A 34 44.79 35.89 23.12
C PRO A 34 44.73 37.08 24.10
N ASP A 35 45.77 37.92 24.15
CA ASP A 35 45.96 38.93 25.20
C ASP A 35 45.43 40.33 24.87
N GLU A 36 44.70 40.50 23.77
CA GLU A 36 43.99 41.76 23.50
C GLU A 36 42.55 41.64 24.02
N PRO A 37 42.16 42.41 25.07
CA PRO A 37 40.83 42.33 25.68
C PRO A 37 39.70 42.91 24.80
N MET A 38 39.84 42.84 23.47
CA MET A 38 38.77 43.03 22.50
C MET A 38 38.26 41.68 22.02
N SER A 39 37.50 41.04 22.92
CA SER A 39 36.28 40.24 22.68
C SER A 39 36.09 39.52 21.32
N CYS A 40 37.09 38.87 20.75
CA CYS A 40 36.85 37.83 19.75
C CYS A 40 36.54 36.51 20.45
N SER A 41 35.42 36.46 21.18
CA SER A 41 34.87 35.21 21.67
C SER A 41 34.38 34.42 20.45
N VAL A 42 35.01 33.29 20.17
CA VAL A 42 34.54 32.31 19.18
C VAL A 42 33.17 31.83 19.69
N PHE A 43 32.12 32.45 19.16
CA PHE A 43 30.73 32.48 19.64
C PHE A 43 30.52 33.27 20.95
N PRO A 44 29.53 34.18 21.01
CA PRO A 44 29.16 34.85 22.26
C PRO A 44 28.80 33.81 23.31
N SER A 45 29.32 33.96 24.53
CA SER A 45 28.97 33.13 25.70
C SER A 45 27.49 33.20 26.08
N TYR A 46 26.71 34.06 25.41
CA TYR A 46 25.25 34.18 25.51
C TYR A 46 24.53 33.24 24.52
N SER A 47 25.00 32.00 24.36
CA SER A 47 24.28 30.98 23.60
C SER A 47 23.12 30.36 24.37
N ASP A 48 22.75 30.94 25.52
CA ASP A 48 21.58 30.51 26.27
C ASP A 48 20.34 30.65 25.41
N THR A 49 19.59 29.55 25.30
CA THR A 49 18.30 29.55 24.61
C THR A 49 17.42 30.61 25.25
N CYS A 50 16.97 31.61 24.48
CA CYS A 50 16.11 32.65 25.04
C CYS A 50 14.81 32.02 25.58
N ALA A 51 14.17 32.67 26.56
CA ALA A 51 12.98 32.12 27.21
C ALA A 51 11.86 31.74 26.22
N ILE A 52 11.72 32.49 25.12
CA ILE A 52 10.75 32.22 24.04
C ILE A 52 11.12 30.92 23.32
N CYS A 53 12.34 30.81 22.81
CA CYS A 53 12.83 29.60 22.14
C CYS A 53 12.77 28.38 23.08
N SER A 54 13.03 28.54 24.37
CA SER A 54 12.93 27.46 25.35
C SER A 54 11.49 26.96 25.52
N VAL A 55 10.52 27.87 25.55
CA VAL A 55 9.09 27.51 25.63
C VAL A 55 8.65 26.84 24.34
N GLU A 56 8.99 27.39 23.17
CA GLU A 56 8.65 26.81 21.87
C GLU A 56 9.23 25.40 21.70
N LEU A 57 10.51 25.20 22.02
CA LEU A 57 11.16 23.88 21.96
C LEU A 57 10.50 22.89 22.92
N THR A 58 10.11 23.33 24.10
CA THR A 58 9.40 22.50 25.09
C THR A 58 8.01 22.12 24.58
N GLN A 59 7.29 23.07 23.97
CA GLN A 59 5.98 22.83 23.38
C GLN A 59 6.07 21.82 22.23
N VAL A 60 7.04 21.99 21.33
CA VAL A 60 7.29 21.04 20.23
C VAL A 60 7.61 19.66 20.79
N ALA A 61 8.49 19.56 21.79
CA ALA A 61 8.83 18.28 22.42
C ALA A 61 7.60 17.60 23.05
N CYS A 62 6.74 18.36 23.74
CA CYS A 62 5.51 17.85 24.33
C CYS A 62 4.53 17.34 23.27
N LEU A 63 4.35 18.09 22.18
CA LEU A 63 3.52 17.66 21.04
C LEU A 63 4.06 16.38 20.40
N GLU A 64 5.38 16.27 20.23
CA GLU A 64 6.01 15.06 19.71
C GLU A 64 5.87 13.85 20.64
N ASP A 65 5.92 14.06 21.95
CA ASP A 65 5.69 13.00 22.94
C ASP A 65 4.24 12.53 22.92
N ASN A 66 3.27 13.44 22.83
CA ASN A 66 1.85 13.09 22.67
C ASN A 66 1.63 12.31 21.37
N LEU A 67 2.23 12.73 20.27
CA LEU A 67 2.15 12.03 18.98
C LEU A 67 2.79 10.63 19.05
N ARG A 68 3.93 10.48 19.75
CA ARG A 68 4.55 9.18 20.03
C ARG A 68 3.59 8.26 20.79
N ALA A 69 2.95 8.78 21.83
CA ALA A 69 2.00 8.03 22.65
C ALA A 69 0.77 7.61 21.83
N GLN A 70 0.20 8.51 21.03
CA GLN A 70 -0.94 8.21 20.14
C GLN A 70 -0.61 7.12 19.11
N LYS A 71 0.52 7.25 18.38
CA LYS A 71 0.95 6.24 17.40
C LYS A 71 1.27 4.89 18.05
N LEU A 72 1.75 4.88 19.31
CA LEU A 72 1.92 3.65 20.07
C LEU A 72 0.59 3.02 20.46
N LYS A 73 -0.38 3.82 20.93
CA LYS A 73 -1.75 3.37 21.23
C LYS A 73 -2.38 2.72 20.00
N GLN A 74 -2.34 3.40 18.84
CA GLN A 74 -2.87 2.87 17.58
C GLN A 74 -2.24 1.52 17.20
N ARG A 75 -0.90 1.38 17.30
CA ARG A 75 -0.22 0.10 17.02
C ARG A 75 -0.64 -1.02 17.96
N ASN A 76 -0.88 -0.71 19.23
CA ASN A 76 -1.33 -1.70 20.20
C ASN A 76 -2.79 -2.11 19.96
N ASN A 77 -3.68 -1.14 19.74
CA ASN A 77 -5.09 -1.38 19.45
C ASN A 77 -5.26 -2.22 18.18
N HIS A 78 -4.47 -1.93 17.16
CA HIS A 78 -4.54 -2.55 15.84
C HIS A 78 -3.37 -3.51 15.56
N GLU A 79 -2.90 -4.26 16.57
CA GLU A 79 -1.69 -5.09 16.46
C GLU A 79 -1.74 -6.03 15.24
N LYS A 80 -2.89 -6.65 14.98
CA LYS A 80 -3.07 -7.58 13.86
C LYS A 80 -3.01 -6.87 12.51
N LEU A 81 -3.62 -5.70 12.38
CA LEU A 81 -3.61 -4.92 11.14
C LEU A 81 -2.24 -4.30 10.88
N TYR A 82 -1.58 -3.81 11.94
CA TYR A 82 -0.22 -3.27 11.85
C TYR A 82 0.79 -4.33 11.40
N LEU A 83 0.68 -5.55 11.93
CA LEU A 83 1.55 -6.68 11.59
C LEU A 83 1.10 -7.44 10.33
N GLU A 84 0.06 -6.98 9.62
CA GLU A 84 -0.55 -7.67 8.47
C GLU A 84 -0.89 -9.15 8.75
N LYS A 85 -1.25 -9.48 9.99
CA LYS A 85 -1.64 -10.84 10.36
C LYS A 85 -3.02 -11.15 9.79
N LYS A 86 -3.17 -12.34 9.20
CA LYS A 86 -4.47 -12.80 8.68
C LYS A 86 -5.48 -12.94 9.82
N ILE A 87 -6.64 -12.32 9.64
CA ILE A 87 -7.74 -12.38 10.59
C ILE A 87 -8.66 -13.55 10.19
N PRO A 88 -8.88 -14.53 11.07
CA PRO A 88 -9.89 -15.56 10.83
C PRO A 88 -11.28 -14.92 10.89
N LEU A 89 -12.12 -15.25 9.91
CA LEU A 89 -13.49 -14.77 9.81
C LEU A 89 -14.45 -15.87 10.26
N SER A 90 -15.50 -15.45 10.95
CA SER A 90 -16.57 -16.30 11.46
C SER A 90 -17.87 -15.95 10.74
N PRO A 91 -18.63 -16.94 10.24
CA PRO A 91 -19.94 -16.69 9.65
C PRO A 91 -20.88 -15.98 10.64
N GLY A 92 -21.73 -15.09 10.14
CA GLY A 92 -22.72 -14.36 10.95
C GLY A 92 -22.13 -13.24 11.83
N CYS A 93 -20.81 -13.04 11.84
CA CYS A 93 -20.20 -11.90 12.51
C CYS A 93 -20.17 -10.66 11.60
N ARG A 94 -20.23 -9.49 12.23
CA ARG A 94 -20.11 -8.19 11.55
C ARG A 94 -18.63 -7.86 11.31
N TYR A 95 -18.33 -7.44 10.10
CA TYR A 95 -17.01 -6.97 9.68
C TYR A 95 -17.15 -5.68 8.90
N TYR A 96 -16.07 -4.92 8.84
CA TYR A 96 -15.98 -3.68 8.09
C TYR A 96 -14.93 -3.82 7.00
N ILE A 97 -15.04 -3.02 5.95
CA ILE A 97 -14.07 -2.98 4.87
C ILE A 97 -13.43 -1.61 4.81
N LEU A 98 -12.10 -1.58 4.64
CA LEU A 98 -11.33 -0.36 4.47
C LEU A 98 -10.56 -0.40 3.15
N PRO A 99 -10.35 0.75 2.48
CA PRO A 99 -9.47 0.81 1.32
C PRO A 99 -8.05 0.37 1.71
N SER A 100 -7.51 -0.62 1.00
CA SER A 100 -6.17 -1.16 1.27
C SER A 100 -5.08 -0.09 1.10
N SER A 101 -5.28 0.83 0.16
CA SER A 101 -4.40 1.98 -0.10
C SER A 101 -4.33 2.94 1.08
N TRP A 102 -5.48 3.22 1.72
CA TRP A 102 -5.54 4.05 2.92
C TRP A 102 -4.86 3.36 4.10
N LEU A 103 -5.14 2.07 4.32
CA LEU A 103 -4.48 1.29 5.37
C LEU A 103 -2.96 1.24 5.20
N ALA A 104 -2.44 1.17 3.97
CA ALA A 104 -0.99 1.23 3.72
C ALA A 104 -0.38 2.59 4.12
N LYS A 105 -1.08 3.71 3.84
CA LYS A 105 -0.68 5.05 4.28
C LYS A 105 -0.71 5.16 5.81
N TRP A 106 -1.80 4.72 6.44
CA TRP A 106 -1.95 4.69 7.89
C TRP A 106 -0.85 3.87 8.58
N ARG A 107 -0.53 2.67 8.07
CA ARG A 107 0.58 1.85 8.58
C ARG A 107 1.93 2.55 8.48
N SER A 108 2.18 3.22 7.36
CA SER A 108 3.40 4.00 7.17
C SER A 108 3.47 5.17 8.17
N TYR A 109 2.34 5.83 8.42
CA TYR A 109 2.20 6.92 9.36
C TYR A 109 2.50 6.51 10.82
N ILE A 110 1.93 5.40 11.28
CA ILE A 110 2.16 4.90 12.66
C ILE A 110 3.51 4.20 12.85
N ALA A 111 4.11 3.70 11.76
CA ALA A 111 5.46 3.15 11.77
C ALA A 111 6.53 4.23 11.92
N ALA A 112 6.24 5.47 11.48
CA ALA A 112 7.15 6.59 11.62
C ALA A 112 7.44 6.88 13.10
N SER A 113 8.73 6.81 13.49
CA SER A 113 9.20 6.99 14.86
C SER A 113 10.52 7.78 14.88
N GLY A 114 10.81 8.43 16.01
CA GLY A 114 12.02 9.24 16.19
C GLY A 114 11.94 10.60 15.48
N LYS A 115 13.01 11.00 14.80
CA LYS A 115 13.20 12.35 14.22
C LYS A 115 12.23 12.75 13.11
N ASN A 116 11.41 11.80 12.63
CA ASN A 116 10.54 11.98 11.49
C ASN A 116 9.06 11.91 11.88
N ILE A 117 8.76 11.86 13.18
CA ILE A 117 7.41 11.57 13.66
C ILE A 117 6.41 12.65 13.23
N SER A 118 6.85 13.91 13.27
CA SER A 118 6.11 15.13 12.92
C SER A 118 6.11 15.41 11.41
N SER A 119 7.02 14.79 10.65
CA SER A 119 7.15 15.01 9.19
C SER A 119 6.52 13.90 8.36
N SER A 120 5.93 12.89 8.99
CA SER A 120 5.22 11.82 8.29
C SER A 120 3.90 12.37 7.75
N ALA A 121 3.61 12.13 6.48
CA ALA A 121 2.30 12.43 5.91
C ALA A 121 1.22 11.63 6.65
N GLU A 122 0.26 12.35 7.20
CA GLU A 122 -0.95 11.77 7.77
C GLU A 122 -1.82 11.20 6.63
N PRO A 123 -2.49 10.06 6.83
CA PRO A 123 -3.44 9.56 5.83
C PRO A 123 -4.59 10.54 5.61
N ASP A 124 -5.11 10.56 4.38
CA ASP A 124 -6.26 11.39 4.01
C ASP A 124 -7.50 11.03 4.85
N SER A 125 -8.47 11.94 4.95
CA SER A 125 -9.77 11.60 5.57
C SER A 125 -10.38 10.39 4.87
N LEU A 126 -10.79 9.41 5.66
CA LEU A 126 -11.29 8.14 5.17
C LEU A 126 -12.61 8.30 4.42
N ASP A 127 -13.47 9.24 4.81
CA ASP A 127 -14.72 9.56 4.10
C ASP A 127 -14.45 10.02 2.67
N ASN A 128 -13.46 10.90 2.50
CA ASN A 128 -13.05 11.36 1.17
C ASN A 128 -12.56 10.19 0.31
N VAL A 129 -11.78 9.27 0.89
CA VAL A 129 -11.29 8.08 0.15
C VAL A 129 -12.43 7.13 -0.18
N ILE A 130 -13.38 6.94 0.72
CA ILE A 130 -14.55 6.08 0.52
C ILE A 130 -15.47 6.66 -0.56
N ASP A 131 -15.69 7.97 -0.57
CA ASP A 131 -16.54 8.62 -1.55
C ASP A 131 -15.94 8.54 -2.96
N LEU A 132 -14.60 8.61 -3.09
CA LEU A 132 -13.90 8.34 -4.35
C LEU A 132 -14.06 6.89 -4.85
N LEU A 133 -14.39 5.95 -3.96
CA LEU A 133 -14.62 4.55 -4.28
C LEU A 133 -16.10 4.22 -4.49
N LYS A 134 -16.99 5.20 -4.32
CA LYS A 134 -18.40 5.10 -4.66
C LYS A 134 -18.62 5.61 -6.08
N CYS A 135 -19.56 5.00 -6.76
CA CYS A 135 -20.05 5.47 -8.04
C CYS A 135 -20.88 6.74 -7.82
N ASP A 136 -20.53 7.85 -8.47
CA ASP A 136 -21.29 9.10 -8.37
C ASP A 136 -22.76 8.96 -8.76
N LYS A 137 -23.06 8.08 -9.74
CA LYS A 137 -24.42 7.89 -10.26
C LYS A 137 -25.27 6.96 -9.38
N HIS A 138 -24.64 5.96 -8.76
CA HIS A 138 -25.35 4.85 -8.12
C HIS A 138 -25.13 4.78 -6.61
N SER A 139 -24.20 5.58 -6.07
CA SER A 139 -23.77 5.55 -4.66
C SER A 139 -23.40 4.15 -4.15
N ARG A 140 -22.89 3.32 -5.06
CA ARG A 140 -22.50 1.91 -4.86
C ARG A 140 -20.99 1.75 -5.05
N LEU A 141 -20.38 0.71 -4.50
CA LEU A 141 -18.92 0.52 -4.56
C LEU A 141 -18.44 0.25 -6.00
N LEU A 142 -17.36 0.91 -6.40
CA LEU A 142 -16.71 0.75 -7.71
C LEU A 142 -15.66 -0.38 -7.75
N GLU A 143 -15.45 -1.05 -6.62
CA GLU A 143 -14.54 -2.18 -6.50
C GLU A 143 -15.24 -3.32 -5.74
N ARG A 144 -14.93 -4.57 -6.11
CA ARG A 144 -15.49 -5.74 -5.44
C ARG A 144 -14.78 -5.97 -4.10
N PRO A 145 -15.52 -6.44 -3.07
CA PRO A 145 -14.89 -6.83 -1.82
C PRO A 145 -13.92 -8.00 -2.04
N PRO A 146 -12.98 -8.24 -1.11
CA PRO A 146 -11.98 -9.28 -1.26
C PRO A 146 -12.61 -10.68 -1.29
N ASP A 147 -12.05 -11.58 -2.09
CA ASP A 147 -12.49 -12.98 -2.07
C ASP A 147 -12.20 -13.63 -0.70
N LEU A 148 -13.02 -14.62 -0.33
CA LEU A 148 -12.81 -15.44 0.86
C LEU A 148 -12.28 -16.82 0.49
N ILE A 149 -11.39 -17.35 1.33
CA ILE A 149 -10.83 -18.69 1.21
C ILE A 149 -11.04 -19.48 2.50
N CYS A 150 -11.53 -20.72 2.38
CA CYS A 150 -11.58 -21.65 3.51
C CYS A 150 -10.30 -22.49 3.54
N LYS A 151 -9.56 -22.42 4.65
CA LYS A 151 -8.36 -23.23 4.88
C LYS A 151 -8.47 -23.92 6.24
N ARG A 152 -8.47 -25.26 6.23
CA ARG A 152 -8.51 -26.11 7.44
C ARG A 152 -9.69 -25.75 8.37
N GLY A 153 -10.86 -25.48 7.80
CA GLY A 153 -12.08 -25.14 8.55
C GLY A 153 -12.17 -23.68 9.03
N ALA A 154 -11.19 -22.83 8.71
CA ALA A 154 -11.24 -21.39 9.01
C ALA A 154 -11.33 -20.57 7.72
N ILE A 155 -12.12 -19.48 7.77
CA ILE A 155 -12.32 -18.55 6.64
C ILE A 155 -11.31 -17.41 6.78
N PHE A 156 -10.66 -17.04 5.68
CA PHE A 156 -9.74 -15.92 5.63
C PHE A 156 -9.99 -15.07 4.38
N GLN A 157 -9.66 -13.79 4.45
CA GLN A 157 -9.48 -12.98 3.25
C GLN A 157 -8.37 -13.60 2.37
N LYS A 158 -8.67 -13.75 1.09
CA LYS A 158 -7.68 -14.06 0.05
C LYS A 158 -6.80 -12.83 -0.11
N THR A 159 -5.51 -12.99 0.10
CA THR A 159 -4.52 -11.92 -0.08
C THR A 159 -4.13 -11.84 -1.56
N SER A 160 -4.48 -10.76 -2.24
CA SER A 160 -3.96 -10.42 -3.57
C SER A 160 -3.22 -9.08 -3.55
N HIS A 161 -2.26 -8.90 -4.46
CA HIS A 161 -1.53 -7.63 -4.58
C HIS A 161 -2.37 -6.51 -5.22
N THR A 162 -3.62 -6.81 -5.59
CA THR A 162 -4.54 -5.92 -6.29
C THR A 162 -5.82 -5.67 -5.50
N ASP A 163 -5.87 -6.09 -4.23
CA ASP A 163 -7.08 -5.95 -3.42
C ASP A 163 -7.34 -4.48 -3.09
N GLY A 164 -8.44 -3.95 -3.62
CA GLY A 164 -8.94 -2.60 -3.32
C GLY A 164 -9.28 -2.39 -1.85
N PHE A 165 -9.73 -3.47 -1.19
CA PHE A 165 -10.23 -3.44 0.18
C PHE A 165 -9.56 -4.47 1.09
N THR A 166 -9.60 -4.19 2.39
CA THR A 166 -9.18 -5.10 3.46
C THR A 166 -10.30 -5.22 4.49
N ILE A 167 -10.58 -6.45 4.91
CA ILE A 167 -11.59 -6.74 5.93
C ILE A 167 -10.97 -6.53 7.31
N ILE A 168 -11.65 -5.76 8.15
CA ILE A 168 -11.26 -5.48 9.54
C ILE A 168 -12.36 -5.89 10.52
N THR A 169 -11.98 -6.13 11.77
CA THR A 169 -12.93 -6.52 12.81
C THR A 169 -13.77 -5.33 13.28
N GLU A 170 -14.91 -5.60 13.90
CA GLU A 170 -15.70 -4.55 14.57
C GLU A 170 -14.91 -3.83 15.66
N SER A 171 -14.03 -4.53 16.40
CA SER A 171 -13.16 -3.88 17.39
C SER A 171 -12.17 -2.92 16.74
N ASP A 172 -11.57 -3.30 15.61
CA ASP A 172 -10.70 -2.39 14.86
C ASP A 172 -11.49 -1.19 14.35
N TRP A 173 -12.70 -1.40 13.84
CA TRP A 173 -13.54 -0.30 13.38
C TRP A 173 -13.78 0.73 14.48
N LYS A 174 -14.18 0.28 15.67
CA LYS A 174 -14.43 1.15 16.83
C LYS A 174 -13.18 1.95 17.24
N PHE A 175 -12.02 1.30 17.28
CA PHE A 175 -10.77 2.01 17.58
C PHE A 175 -10.43 3.04 16.52
N PHE A 176 -10.65 2.76 15.23
CA PHE A 176 -10.50 3.77 14.18
C PHE A 176 -11.46 4.93 14.37
N CYS A 177 -12.72 4.68 14.76
CA CYS A 177 -13.66 5.77 15.02
C CYS A 177 -13.23 6.66 16.19
N GLU A 178 -12.72 6.08 17.27
CA GLU A 178 -12.18 6.83 18.41
C GLU A 178 -10.94 7.64 18.06
N ASP A 179 -10.01 7.04 17.31
CA ASP A 179 -8.71 7.66 17.03
C ASP A 179 -8.79 8.71 15.90
N TRP A 180 -9.84 8.70 15.08
CA TRP A 180 -10.04 9.59 13.93
C TRP A 180 -11.31 10.43 14.00
N GLU A 181 -12.01 10.44 15.14
CA GLU A 181 -13.27 11.19 15.36
C GLU A 181 -14.33 10.94 14.29
N TRP A 182 -14.44 9.68 13.82
CA TRP A 182 -15.47 9.29 12.85
C TRP A 182 -16.85 9.27 13.54
N ASP A 183 -17.85 9.92 12.94
CA ASP A 183 -19.26 9.85 13.38
C ASP A 183 -19.89 8.46 13.11
N GLU A 184 -20.23 7.71 14.17
CA GLU A 184 -20.91 6.39 14.04
C GLU A 184 -22.27 6.45 13.29
N ALA A 185 -22.75 7.65 12.94
CA ALA A 185 -24.02 7.91 12.27
C ALA A 185 -24.19 7.25 10.89
N HIS A 186 -23.11 6.76 10.26
CA HIS A 186 -23.18 6.00 9.00
C HIS A 186 -23.53 4.52 9.18
N LEU A 187 -23.66 4.04 10.42
CA LEU A 187 -24.01 2.66 10.69
C LEU A 187 -25.52 2.44 10.47
N GLY A 188 -25.88 2.20 9.21
CA GLY A 188 -27.20 1.73 8.83
C GLY A 188 -27.58 0.53 9.72
N SER A 189 -28.61 0.72 10.54
CA SER A 189 -29.24 -0.34 11.31
C SER A 189 -29.99 -1.27 10.33
N SER A 190 -29.26 -2.09 9.57
CA SER A 190 -29.89 -3.19 8.85
C SER A 190 -30.20 -4.26 9.87
N LYS A 191 -31.49 -4.42 10.18
CA LYS A 191 -31.99 -5.63 10.85
C LYS A 191 -31.67 -6.80 9.92
N ASP A 192 -30.85 -7.73 10.39
CA ASP A 192 -30.51 -8.94 9.66
C ASP A 192 -31.77 -9.81 9.49
N GLU A 193 -32.23 -9.97 8.26
CA GLU A 193 -33.03 -11.13 7.87
C GLU A 193 -32.07 -12.31 7.67
N LEU A 194 -32.04 -13.19 8.66
CA LEU A 194 -31.40 -14.50 8.59
C LEU A 194 -32.14 -15.34 7.53
N ASN A 195 -31.68 -15.30 6.29
CA ASN A 195 -32.10 -16.26 5.28
C ASN A 195 -31.18 -17.47 5.35
N ASP A 196 -31.70 -18.53 5.97
CA ASP A 196 -31.07 -19.84 6.13
C ASP A 196 -31.21 -20.60 4.81
N GLU A 197 -30.27 -20.37 3.89
CA GLU A 197 -30.17 -21.14 2.64
C GLU A 197 -28.76 -21.74 2.53
N LEU A 198 -28.55 -22.76 3.35
CA LEU A 198 -27.34 -23.57 3.39
C LEU A 198 -27.38 -24.63 2.29
N GLU A 199 -26.99 -24.28 1.05
CA GLU A 199 -26.54 -25.31 0.08
C GLU A 199 -25.33 -24.86 -0.76
N SER A 200 -24.20 -25.55 -0.53
CA SER A 200 -23.04 -25.77 -1.42
C SER A 200 -22.21 -24.59 -1.96
N ARG A 201 -22.61 -23.32 -1.78
CA ARG A 201 -21.81 -22.18 -2.25
C ARG A 201 -20.84 -21.72 -1.16
N GLY A 202 -19.59 -21.43 -1.54
CA GLY A 202 -18.57 -20.91 -0.63
C GLY A 202 -19.01 -19.61 0.08
N PRO A 203 -18.27 -19.13 1.09
CA PRO A 203 -18.68 -17.95 1.86
C PRO A 203 -18.82 -16.73 0.95
N ILE A 204 -19.99 -16.07 0.99
CA ILE A 204 -20.33 -14.87 0.20
C ILE A 204 -20.25 -13.65 1.11
N ILE A 205 -19.56 -12.60 0.69
CA ILE A 205 -19.56 -11.31 1.37
C ILE A 205 -20.75 -10.49 0.88
N LYS A 206 -21.58 -10.01 1.82
CA LYS A 206 -22.56 -8.96 1.58
C LYS A 206 -21.99 -7.64 2.09
N THR A 207 -22.09 -6.58 1.29
CA THR A 207 -21.58 -5.24 1.61
C THR A 207 -22.69 -4.22 1.58
N VAL A 208 -22.59 -3.20 2.44
CA VAL A 208 -23.46 -2.03 2.44
C VAL A 208 -22.55 -0.80 2.42
N PRO A 209 -22.59 0.05 1.38
CA PRO A 209 -23.39 -0.08 0.15
C PRO A 209 -22.95 -1.28 -0.71
N GLU A 210 -23.87 -1.78 -1.55
CA GLU A 210 -23.60 -2.87 -2.48
C GLU A 210 -22.59 -2.46 -3.57
N VAL A 211 -22.00 -3.45 -4.24
CA VAL A 211 -21.16 -3.24 -5.42
C VAL A 211 -22.00 -2.76 -6.60
N CYS A 212 -21.46 -1.82 -7.37
CA CYS A 212 -22.03 -1.36 -8.63
C CYS A 212 -21.63 -2.30 -9.78
N GLU A 213 -22.35 -3.41 -9.95
CA GLU A 213 -22.01 -4.40 -10.99
C GLU A 213 -22.03 -3.83 -12.41
N GLU A 214 -22.85 -2.82 -12.68
CA GLU A 214 -22.87 -2.13 -13.98
C GLU A 214 -21.55 -1.41 -14.27
N CYS A 215 -21.13 -0.49 -13.39
CA CYS A 215 -19.90 0.28 -13.59
C CYS A 215 -18.64 -0.58 -13.49
N VAL A 216 -18.64 -1.58 -12.59
CA VAL A 216 -17.54 -2.54 -12.51
C VAL A 216 -17.46 -3.36 -13.79
N GLY A 217 -18.58 -3.88 -14.29
CA GLY A 217 -18.64 -4.64 -15.54
C GLY A 217 -18.21 -3.82 -16.76
N GLU A 218 -18.63 -2.56 -16.85
CA GLU A 218 -18.19 -1.64 -17.91
C GLU A 218 -16.67 -1.41 -17.86
N LYS A 219 -16.11 -1.15 -16.67
CA LYS A 219 -14.67 -0.98 -16.46
C LYS A 219 -13.87 -2.23 -16.85
N GLU A 220 -14.37 -3.41 -16.50
CA GLU A 220 -13.72 -4.68 -16.84
C GLU A 220 -13.80 -5.02 -18.33
N SER A 221 -14.97 -4.81 -18.94
CA SER A 221 -15.15 -5.00 -20.38
C SER A 221 -14.29 -4.04 -21.20
N HIS A 222 -14.21 -2.76 -20.81
CA HIS A 222 -13.32 -1.78 -21.45
C HIS A 222 -11.84 -2.20 -21.34
N LYS A 223 -11.39 -2.63 -20.15
CA LYS A 223 -10.02 -3.15 -19.96
C LYS A 223 -9.75 -4.38 -20.82
N LEU A 224 -10.74 -5.26 -20.98
CA LEU A 224 -10.61 -6.43 -21.84
C LEU A 224 -10.47 -6.03 -23.31
N VAL A 225 -11.32 -5.12 -23.80
CA VAL A 225 -11.22 -4.60 -25.17
C VAL A 225 -9.86 -3.94 -25.41
N GLN A 226 -9.37 -3.14 -24.47
CA GLN A 226 -8.03 -2.53 -24.56
C GLN A 226 -6.91 -3.58 -24.63
N ARG A 227 -7.04 -4.70 -23.91
CA ARG A 227 -6.07 -5.81 -23.97
C ARG A 227 -6.15 -6.60 -25.28
N LEU A 228 -7.33 -6.67 -25.89
CA LEU A 228 -7.57 -7.33 -27.17
C LEU A 228 -7.34 -6.40 -28.37
N GLN A 229 -6.94 -5.15 -28.13
CA GLN A 229 -6.60 -4.20 -29.18
C GLN A 229 -5.24 -4.58 -29.77
N TYR A 230 -5.25 -5.55 -30.68
CA TYR A 230 -4.11 -5.85 -31.53
C TYR A 230 -4.00 -4.76 -32.61
N SER A 231 -2.87 -4.08 -32.68
CA SER A 231 -2.44 -3.45 -33.92
C SER A 231 -2.21 -4.56 -34.96
N ASN A 232 -2.43 -4.29 -36.25
CA ASN A 232 -2.09 -5.19 -37.37
C ASN A 232 -0.56 -5.37 -37.50
N GLU A 233 0.06 -5.84 -36.43
CA GLU A 233 1.46 -6.20 -36.32
C GLU A 233 1.59 -7.71 -36.49
N ASP A 234 2.76 -8.14 -36.95
CA ASP A 234 3.02 -9.56 -37.18
C ASP A 234 3.01 -10.33 -35.85
N ILE A 235 2.11 -11.31 -35.74
CA ILE A 235 2.11 -12.26 -34.62
C ILE A 235 3.23 -13.29 -34.88
N CYS A 236 4.39 -13.06 -34.28
CA CYS A 236 5.51 -13.99 -34.36
C CYS A 236 5.37 -15.13 -33.33
N VAL A 237 5.04 -16.33 -33.81
CA VAL A 237 5.07 -17.55 -33.01
C VAL A 237 6.47 -18.16 -33.10
N TYR A 238 7.23 -18.14 -31.99
CA TYR A 238 8.54 -18.77 -31.92
C TYR A 238 8.44 -20.15 -31.26
N PHE A 239 8.91 -21.18 -31.96
CA PHE A 239 9.12 -22.48 -31.35
C PHE A 239 10.38 -22.44 -30.48
N VAL A 240 10.20 -22.45 -29.16
CA VAL A 240 11.30 -22.55 -28.21
C VAL A 240 11.71 -24.04 -28.09
N ARG A 241 12.97 -24.37 -28.36
CA ARG A 241 13.51 -25.72 -28.13
C ARG A 241 13.60 -26.00 -26.62
N GLY A 242 12.54 -26.56 -26.05
CA GLY A 242 12.56 -27.20 -24.73
C GLY A 242 12.98 -28.66 -24.81
N LYS A 243 13.53 -29.21 -23.71
CA LYS A 243 13.81 -30.66 -23.59
C LYS A 243 12.54 -31.51 -23.52
N GLU A 244 11.40 -30.92 -23.20
CA GLU A 244 10.12 -31.62 -23.02
C GLU A 244 8.98 -30.86 -23.69
N VAL A 245 8.07 -31.61 -24.32
CA VAL A 245 6.87 -31.07 -24.96
C VAL A 245 5.89 -30.62 -23.87
N PRO A 246 5.32 -29.41 -23.93
CA PRO A 246 4.29 -28.96 -23.00
C PRO A 246 3.14 -29.96 -22.89
N LYS A 247 2.71 -30.27 -21.66
CA LYS A 247 1.65 -31.26 -21.39
C LYS A 247 0.36 -31.00 -22.16
N SER A 248 0.01 -29.73 -22.39
CA SER A 248 -1.16 -29.33 -23.17
C SER A 248 -1.11 -29.80 -24.64
N ILE A 249 0.08 -29.90 -25.25
CA ILE A 249 0.24 -30.43 -26.62
C ILE A 249 0.12 -31.95 -26.61
N LEU A 250 0.64 -32.63 -25.57
CA LEU A 250 0.50 -34.08 -25.42
C LEU A 250 -0.97 -34.48 -25.24
N GLU A 251 -1.71 -33.77 -24.41
CA GLU A 251 -3.14 -33.97 -24.19
C GLU A 251 -3.96 -33.71 -25.46
N ALA A 252 -3.67 -32.63 -26.20
CA ALA A 252 -4.32 -32.36 -27.48
C ALA A 252 -4.01 -33.41 -28.55
N SER A 253 -2.80 -33.99 -28.54
CA SER A 253 -2.41 -35.04 -29.50
C SER A 253 -3.08 -36.39 -29.23
N GLN A 254 -3.41 -36.69 -27.97
CA GLN A 254 -4.14 -37.91 -27.60
C GLN A 254 -5.61 -37.84 -28.03
N ALA A 255 -6.22 -36.66 -27.97
CA ALA A 255 -7.60 -36.42 -28.42
C ALA A 255 -7.81 -36.60 -29.93
N ILE A 256 -6.75 -36.58 -30.76
CA ILE A 256 -6.83 -36.76 -32.22
C ILE A 256 -6.77 -38.25 -32.61
N SER A 257 -6.40 -39.13 -31.68
CA SER A 257 -6.20 -40.55 -31.95
C SER A 257 -7.43 -41.45 -31.78
N GLU A 258 -8.56 -40.92 -31.31
CA GLU A 258 -9.83 -41.64 -31.35
C GLU A 258 -10.48 -41.48 -32.72
N SER A 259 -10.67 -42.63 -33.37
CA SER A 259 -10.93 -42.79 -34.79
C SER A 259 -12.24 -42.15 -35.27
N ASP A 260 -12.17 -41.45 -36.41
CA ASP A 260 -13.24 -41.60 -37.40
C ASP A 260 -12.66 -41.85 -38.80
N ARG A 261 -12.76 -43.12 -39.20
CA ARG A 261 -12.41 -43.60 -40.52
C ARG A 261 -13.57 -43.28 -41.46
N HIS A 262 -13.61 -42.08 -42.01
CA HIS A 262 -14.33 -41.84 -43.26
C HIS A 262 -13.36 -41.39 -44.36
N ILE A 263 -12.83 -42.37 -45.08
CA ILE A 263 -12.14 -42.19 -46.35
C ILE A 263 -13.14 -41.60 -47.35
N SER A 264 -12.96 -40.34 -47.76
CA SER A 264 -13.57 -39.84 -48.99
C SER A 264 -12.57 -39.95 -50.15
N LYS A 265 -12.88 -40.84 -51.09
CA LYS A 265 -12.20 -40.98 -52.39
C LYS A 265 -12.91 -40.11 -53.43
N ARG A 266 -12.34 -38.97 -53.82
CA ARG A 266 -12.50 -38.29 -55.15
C ARG A 266 -11.62 -37.03 -55.14
N SER A 267 -10.91 -36.57 -56.16
CA SER A 267 -10.35 -37.08 -57.41
C SER A 267 -9.44 -35.94 -57.91
N LYS A 268 -8.21 -36.28 -58.29
CA LYS A 268 -7.35 -35.64 -59.31
C LYS A 268 -7.13 -34.12 -59.31
N LYS A 269 -5.86 -33.78 -59.01
CA LYS A 269 -4.91 -33.04 -59.89
C LYS A 269 -5.22 -31.56 -60.17
N HIS A 270 -4.45 -30.69 -59.56
CA HIS A 270 -3.71 -29.68 -60.32
C HIS A 270 -2.41 -29.31 -59.60
N ARG A 271 -1.27 -29.61 -60.24
CA ARG A 271 -0.03 -28.87 -60.02
C ARG A 271 -0.17 -27.55 -60.76
N VAL A 272 0.11 -26.45 -60.10
CA VAL A 272 0.56 -25.22 -60.76
C VAL A 272 1.72 -24.70 -59.92
N ALA A 273 2.90 -24.76 -60.53
CA ALA A 273 4.04 -23.93 -60.16
C ALA A 273 3.99 -22.66 -61.03
N ILE A 274 4.91 -21.72 -60.74
CA ILE A 274 5.36 -20.57 -61.57
C ILE A 274 4.61 -19.26 -61.21
N LEU A 275 5.24 -18.13 -60.84
CA LEU A 275 6.63 -17.65 -60.78
C LEU A 275 6.97 -17.11 -59.38
#